data_AF-A0A071MGZ3-F1
#
_entry.id   AF-A0A071MGZ3-F1
#
_cell.length_a   1.000
_cell.length_b   1.000
_cell.length_c   1.000
_cell.angle_alpha   90.00
_cell.angle_beta   90.00
_cell.angle_gamma   90.00
#
_symmetry.space_group_name_H-M   'P 1'
#
loop_
_entity.id
_entity.type
_entity.pdbx_description
1 polymer ?
#
loop_
_entity_poly.entity_id
_entity_poly.type
_entity_poly.pdbx_seq_one_letter_code
_entity_poly.pdbx_strand_id
1 'polypeptide(L)'
;MNIGGGAGAVLGTISGISNLAESLSARLGGSIGSYFDQLRPASFGGKAFVSLAAEGTFGRRNALHEYTKRDDPWAEDLGRATRRFQVTGYLVGDDVIEQRDKLIQLVEKKDGGELVHPTYGRRQVNVMEFRVIERWDKARYFELQFDFVESGDRIFPTADNATTSLVASAVNALGLASAADFATRVLNKLSYGAAVVDMAVNTALTWCTNAKNIVGDARNLLGLVFNLPGNLGRFAGSATVPTFSKYPGAPTRSSSLTVEDLIAQATRARTAVSAAGDVLATAAASLSASSTSTFATAAQGVATAVLAAAPAPANAIRLLTTLSNFQPATPTTASIIGTGMATMQSACGDLFRRAAIGSAAVAASQYQPTSADDAAAVRNALTALIDSEIEVAGNQGEDQTYRALRSLRAAVVQDLNKRGAGLASIRTFNMKAGLPSLVLAHRLYRDAGRADELVAQVNPVHPAFMPLSFRALSS
;
A
#
# COMPACT_ATOMS: atom_id res chain seq x y z
N MET A 1 -65.42 14.93 63.88
CA MET A 1 -64.49 13.92 63.34
C MET A 1 -64.11 14.40 61.94
N ASN A 2 -63.04 15.18 61.81
CA ASN A 2 -62.66 15.78 60.53
C ASN A 2 -61.56 14.95 59.90
N ILE A 3 -61.97 14.09 58.97
CA ILE A 3 -61.14 13.20 58.16
C ILE A 3 -60.68 14.04 56.96
N GLY A 4 -59.42 14.48 56.95
CA GLY A 4 -58.89 15.28 55.83
C GLY A 4 -57.39 15.15 55.58
N GLY A 5 -56.68 14.26 56.29
CA GLY A 5 -55.22 14.14 56.23
C GLY A 5 -54.64 13.16 55.20
N GLY A 6 -55.47 12.51 54.38
CA GLY A 6 -55.04 11.41 53.49
C GLY A 6 -54.67 11.77 52.05
N ALA A 7 -54.97 12.99 51.59
CA ALA A 7 -54.90 13.33 50.17
C ALA A 7 -53.51 13.75 49.65
N GLY A 8 -52.57 14.10 50.53
CA GLY A 8 -51.27 14.66 50.13
C GLY A 8 -50.22 13.62 49.69
N ALA A 9 -50.26 12.40 50.25
CA ALA A 9 -49.24 11.38 49.99
C ALA A 9 -49.46 10.61 48.67
N VAL A 10 -50.70 10.59 48.15
CA VAL A 10 -51.05 9.87 46.91
C VAL A 10 -50.71 10.72 45.66
N LEU A 11 -50.62 12.04 45.79
CA LEU A 11 -50.27 12.94 44.69
C LEU A 11 -48.77 12.87 44.32
N GLY A 12 -47.87 12.62 45.29
CA GLY A 12 -46.43 12.51 45.03
C GLY A 12 -46.01 11.23 44.32
N THR A 13 -46.71 10.12 44.53
CA THR A 13 -46.42 8.84 43.87
C THR A 13 -46.94 8.77 42.43
N ILE A 14 -47.96 9.57 42.08
CA ILE A 14 -48.52 9.60 40.72
C ILE A 14 -47.60 10.34 39.75
N SER A 15 -46.94 11.42 40.18
CA SER A 15 -45.96 12.15 39.35
C SER A 15 -44.65 11.38 39.11
N GLY A 16 -44.27 10.47 40.02
CA GLY A 16 -43.12 9.59 39.82
C GLY A 16 -43.37 8.50 38.77
N ILE A 17 -44.58 7.96 38.73
CA ILE A 17 -44.98 6.91 37.78
C ILE A 17 -45.23 7.50 36.39
N SER A 18 -45.76 8.72 36.26
CA SER A 18 -45.92 9.40 34.96
C SER A 18 -44.57 9.66 34.27
N ASN A 19 -43.58 10.13 35.03
CA ASN A 19 -42.24 10.41 34.49
C ASN A 19 -41.49 9.12 34.14
N LEU A 20 -41.71 8.04 34.89
CA LEU A 20 -41.15 6.72 34.55
C LEU A 20 -41.83 6.14 33.30
N ALA A 21 -43.15 6.30 33.15
CA ALA A 21 -43.92 5.84 32.00
C ALA A 21 -43.58 6.62 30.71
N GLU A 22 -43.34 7.93 30.79
CA GLU A 22 -42.85 8.75 29.67
C GLU A 22 -41.41 8.40 29.28
N SER A 23 -40.54 8.13 30.25
CA SER A 23 -39.17 7.70 29.97
C SER A 23 -39.08 6.28 29.40
N LEU A 24 -40.02 5.40 29.77
CA LEU A 24 -40.12 4.03 29.27
C LEU A 24 -40.78 4.01 27.89
N SER A 25 -41.79 4.85 27.63
CA SER A 25 -42.41 4.99 26.30
C SER A 25 -41.46 5.62 25.29
N ALA A 26 -40.62 6.59 25.69
CA ALA A 26 -39.57 7.13 24.83
C ALA A 26 -38.48 6.08 24.48
N ARG A 27 -38.19 5.13 25.38
CA ARG A 27 -37.20 4.06 25.15
C ARG A 27 -37.78 2.80 24.48
N LEU A 28 -39.10 2.62 24.50
CA LEU A 28 -39.80 1.45 23.95
C LEU A 28 -40.66 1.81 22.72
N GLY A 29 -40.16 2.71 21.86
CA GLY A 29 -40.82 3.06 20.59
C GLY A 29 -42.08 3.89 20.79
N GLY A 30 -41.92 5.08 21.37
CA GLY A 30 -43.01 6.00 21.72
C GLY A 30 -44.02 6.19 20.61
N SER A 31 -45.29 6.27 21.01
CA SER A 31 -46.41 6.67 20.16
C SER A 31 -45.98 7.87 19.34
N ILE A 32 -45.91 7.67 18.03
CA ILE A 32 -45.71 8.73 17.05
C ILE A 32 -46.73 9.81 17.39
N GLY A 33 -46.29 11.03 17.74
CA GLY A 33 -47.18 12.17 18.00
C GLY A 33 -48.16 12.37 16.83
N SER A 34 -49.19 13.19 17.00
CA SER A 34 -50.11 13.44 15.88
C SER A 34 -49.33 13.90 14.63
N TYR A 35 -49.86 13.64 13.44
CA TYR A 35 -49.18 14.00 12.18
C TYR A 35 -48.65 15.45 12.20
N PHE A 36 -49.40 16.36 12.81
CA PHE A 36 -49.05 17.77 12.94
C PHE A 36 -47.90 18.03 13.92
N ASP A 37 -47.74 17.22 14.98
CA ASP A 37 -46.65 17.36 15.96
C ASP A 37 -45.28 16.97 15.39
N GLN A 38 -45.27 16.25 14.26
CA GLN A 38 -44.05 15.84 13.56
C GLN A 38 -43.57 16.86 12.53
N LEU A 39 -44.42 17.84 12.17
CA LEU A 39 -44.11 18.83 11.14
C LEU A 39 -43.10 19.85 11.66
N ARG A 40 -42.03 20.03 10.89
CA ARG A 40 -41.03 21.07 11.15
C ARG A 40 -41.30 22.34 10.34
N PRO A 41 -40.95 23.53 10.83
CA PRO A 41 -40.97 24.73 10.01
C PRO A 41 -40.02 24.56 8.83
N ALA A 42 -40.50 24.87 7.61
CA ALA A 42 -39.68 24.69 6.41
C ALA A 42 -38.64 25.81 6.32
N SER A 43 -37.39 25.45 6.02
CA SER A 43 -36.33 26.43 5.82
C SER A 43 -35.24 25.90 4.90
N PHE A 44 -34.63 26.79 4.12
CA PHE A 44 -33.45 26.49 3.31
C PHE A 44 -32.29 27.39 3.75
N GLY A 45 -31.16 26.79 4.15
CA GLY A 45 -29.99 27.50 4.69
C GLY A 45 -30.33 28.51 5.80
N GLY A 46 -31.33 28.18 6.62
CA GLY A 46 -31.81 29.02 7.73
C GLY A 46 -32.85 30.09 7.35
N LYS A 47 -33.22 30.24 6.07
CA LYS A 47 -34.33 31.11 5.63
C LYS A 47 -35.65 30.35 5.62
N ALA A 48 -36.61 30.79 6.42
CA ALA A 48 -37.91 30.15 6.53
C ALA A 48 -38.79 30.42 5.29
N PHE A 49 -39.59 29.43 4.92
CA PHE A 49 -40.65 29.57 3.91
C PHE A 49 -41.82 28.66 4.29
N VAL A 50 -42.99 28.88 3.69
CA VAL A 50 -44.14 27.98 3.90
C VAL A 50 -44.16 26.92 2.80
N SER A 51 -44.15 25.64 3.17
CA SER A 51 -44.27 24.53 2.21
C SER A 51 -45.75 24.27 1.88
N LEU A 52 -46.09 24.25 0.59
CA LEU A 52 -47.42 23.92 0.08
C LEU A 52 -47.50 22.50 -0.43
N ALA A 53 -46.47 22.05 -1.14
CA ALA A 53 -46.39 20.73 -1.73
C ALA A 53 -44.93 20.28 -1.83
N ALA A 54 -44.72 18.97 -1.74
CA ALA A 54 -43.42 18.38 -2.01
C ALA A 54 -43.57 17.04 -2.72
N GLU A 55 -42.77 16.84 -3.75
CA GLU A 55 -42.64 15.62 -4.51
C GLU A 55 -41.21 15.10 -4.41
N GLY A 56 -41.04 13.78 -4.33
CA GLY A 56 -39.72 13.16 -4.22
C GLY A 56 -39.65 11.87 -5.02
N THR A 57 -38.59 11.72 -5.82
CA THR A 57 -38.31 10.48 -6.56
C THR A 57 -37.28 9.65 -5.81
N PHE A 58 -37.62 8.39 -5.52
CA PHE A 58 -36.77 7.45 -4.80
C PHE A 58 -36.60 6.17 -5.61
N GLY A 59 -35.37 5.66 -5.71
CA GLY A 59 -35.11 4.42 -6.43
C GLY A 59 -33.64 4.01 -6.44
N ARG A 60 -33.34 2.99 -7.23
CA ARG A 60 -31.98 2.54 -7.58
C ARG A 60 -31.78 2.71 -9.07
N ARG A 61 -30.55 3.03 -9.48
CA ARG A 61 -30.18 3.16 -10.89
C ARG A 61 -29.86 1.76 -11.39
N ASN A 62 -30.70 1.23 -12.27
CA ASN A 62 -30.46 -0.07 -12.89
C ASN A 62 -30.11 0.14 -14.37
N ALA A 63 -29.09 -0.57 -14.86
CA ALA A 63 -28.83 -0.71 -16.29
C ALA A 63 -29.55 -1.96 -16.80
N LEU A 64 -30.46 -1.77 -17.75
CA LEU A 64 -31.20 -2.85 -18.36
C LEU A 64 -30.41 -3.40 -19.55
N HIS A 65 -30.11 -4.69 -19.52
CA HIS A 65 -29.45 -5.41 -20.61
C HIS A 65 -30.46 -6.36 -21.26
N GLU A 66 -30.79 -6.09 -22.51
CA GLU A 66 -31.69 -6.91 -23.32
C GLU A 66 -30.86 -7.72 -24.33
N TYR A 67 -31.13 -9.03 -24.41
CA TYR A 67 -30.42 -9.93 -25.32
C TYR A 67 -31.40 -10.50 -26.36
N THR A 68 -30.99 -10.51 -27.63
CA THR A 68 -31.80 -11.05 -28.72
C THR A 68 -32.18 -12.52 -28.47
N LYS A 69 -33.46 -12.86 -28.62
CA LYS A 69 -34.07 -14.19 -28.35
C LYS A 69 -34.12 -14.62 -26.88
N ARG A 70 -34.00 -13.69 -25.94
CA ARG A 70 -34.27 -13.94 -24.52
C ARG A 70 -35.41 -13.06 -24.07
N ASP A 71 -36.48 -13.67 -23.58
CA ASP A 71 -37.70 -12.95 -23.17
C ASP A 71 -37.52 -12.22 -21.83
N ASP A 72 -36.58 -12.68 -20.99
CA ASP A 72 -36.28 -12.06 -19.69
C ASP A 72 -35.05 -11.14 -19.77
N PRO A 73 -35.20 -9.81 -19.54
CA PRO A 73 -34.09 -8.88 -19.50
C PRO A 73 -33.30 -8.99 -18.18
N TRP A 74 -32.01 -8.66 -18.22
CA TRP A 74 -31.16 -8.62 -17.02
C TRP A 74 -30.93 -7.18 -16.57
N ALA A 75 -31.30 -6.85 -15.33
CA ALA A 75 -31.08 -5.54 -14.74
C ALA A 75 -29.84 -5.56 -13.81
N GLU A 76 -28.81 -4.81 -14.19
CA GLU A 76 -27.62 -4.59 -13.38
C GLU A 76 -27.83 -3.37 -12.45
N ASP A 77 -27.71 -3.57 -11.14
CA ASP A 77 -27.89 -2.52 -10.14
C ASP A 77 -26.62 -1.66 -10.01
N LEU A 78 -26.69 -0.42 -10.52
CA LEU A 78 -25.61 0.57 -10.51
C LEU A 78 -25.64 1.48 -9.28
N GLY A 79 -26.34 1.05 -8.22
CA GLY A 79 -26.40 1.73 -6.94
C GLY A 79 -27.64 2.62 -6.76
N ARG A 80 -27.65 3.38 -5.67
CA ARG A 80 -28.78 4.24 -5.30
C ARG A 80 -28.96 5.36 -6.31
N ALA A 81 -30.20 5.58 -6.77
CA ALA A 81 -30.50 6.66 -7.70
C ALA A 81 -30.39 8.02 -7.02
N THR A 82 -30.04 9.04 -7.79
CA THR A 82 -30.05 10.44 -7.34
C THR A 82 -31.44 10.81 -6.84
N ARG A 83 -31.56 11.16 -5.57
CA ARG A 83 -32.83 11.63 -5.00
C ARG A 83 -33.05 13.07 -5.40
N ARG A 84 -34.17 13.31 -6.07
CA ARG A 84 -34.67 14.65 -6.41
C ARG A 84 -35.86 14.97 -5.54
N PHE A 85 -35.91 16.20 -5.05
CA PHE A 85 -37.02 16.74 -4.26
C PHE A 85 -37.50 18.03 -4.91
N GLN A 86 -38.72 18.03 -5.40
CA GLN A 86 -39.39 19.24 -5.88
C GLN A 86 -40.25 19.78 -4.75
N VAL A 87 -39.98 21.01 -4.31
CA VAL A 87 -40.70 21.64 -3.19
C VAL A 87 -41.31 22.94 -3.68
N THR A 88 -42.62 23.06 -3.54
CA THR A 88 -43.38 24.27 -3.83
C THR A 88 -43.80 24.92 -2.52
N GLY A 89 -43.57 26.22 -2.40
CA GLY A 89 -43.87 26.99 -1.21
C GLY A 89 -44.16 28.46 -1.52
N TYR A 90 -44.26 29.28 -0.48
CA TYR A 90 -44.43 30.72 -0.63
C TYR A 90 -43.80 31.52 0.51
N LEU A 91 -43.56 32.79 0.23
CA LEU A 91 -43.23 33.84 1.20
C LEU A 91 -44.41 34.80 1.33
N VAL A 92 -44.70 35.22 2.56
CA VAL A 92 -45.76 36.18 2.89
C VAL A 92 -45.29 37.11 4.00
N GLY A 93 -45.61 38.40 3.90
CA GLY A 93 -45.14 39.43 4.85
C GLY A 93 -44.87 40.78 4.19
N ASP A 94 -44.50 41.76 4.99
CA ASP A 94 -44.22 43.13 4.52
C ASP A 94 -42.78 43.25 3.97
N ASP A 95 -41.90 42.35 4.39
CA ASP A 95 -40.48 42.26 4.01
C ASP A 95 -40.22 41.20 2.93
N VAL A 96 -41.26 40.69 2.26
CA VAL A 96 -41.16 39.58 1.29
C VAL A 96 -40.20 39.83 0.13
N ILE A 97 -40.05 41.09 -0.30
CA ILE A 97 -39.13 41.47 -1.38
C ILE A 97 -37.68 41.28 -0.91
N GLU A 98 -37.35 41.71 0.31
CA GLU A 98 -36.03 41.54 0.89
C GLU A 98 -35.73 40.07 1.22
N GLN A 99 -36.74 39.33 1.69
CA GLN A 99 -36.62 37.88 1.92
C GLN A 99 -36.36 37.12 0.62
N ARG A 100 -37.07 37.47 -0.47
CA ARG A 100 -36.86 36.90 -1.81
C ARG A 100 -35.43 37.12 -2.28
N ASP A 101 -34.93 38.35 -2.22
CA ASP A 101 -33.59 38.68 -2.74
C ASP A 101 -32.49 37.99 -1.92
N LYS A 102 -32.65 37.89 -0.60
CA LYS A 102 -31.74 37.12 0.26
C LYS A 102 -31.77 35.63 -0.05
N LEU A 103 -32.92 35.09 -0.44
CA LEU A 103 -33.07 33.68 -0.78
C LEU A 103 -32.43 33.38 -2.15
N ILE A 104 -32.58 34.26 -3.14
CA ILE A 104 -31.88 34.19 -4.42
C ILE A 104 -30.36 34.15 -4.20
N GLN A 105 -29.82 35.09 -3.41
CA GLN A 105 -28.39 35.12 -3.09
C GLN A 105 -27.88 33.85 -2.41
N LEU A 106 -28.72 33.21 -1.56
CA LEU A 106 -28.38 31.98 -0.87
C LEU A 106 -28.34 30.78 -1.84
N VAL A 107 -29.27 30.73 -2.79
CA VAL A 107 -29.33 29.68 -3.83
C VAL A 107 -28.18 29.80 -4.82
N GLU A 108 -27.77 31.03 -5.16
CA GLU A 108 -26.66 31.29 -6.08
C GLU A 108 -25.27 31.11 -5.44
N LYS A 109 -25.20 30.92 -4.12
CA LYS A 109 -23.94 30.68 -3.43
C LYS A 109 -23.38 29.31 -3.83
N LYS A 110 -22.06 29.27 -4.08
CA LYS A 110 -21.33 28.02 -4.31
C LYS A 110 -21.42 27.14 -3.07
N ASP A 111 -21.71 25.85 -3.29
CA ASP A 111 -21.89 24.75 -2.31
C ASP A 111 -23.33 24.51 -1.83
N GLY A 112 -23.58 23.28 -1.37
CA GLY A 112 -24.89 22.83 -0.92
C GLY A 112 -25.38 23.51 0.35
N GLY A 113 -26.70 23.48 0.53
CA GLY A 113 -27.39 24.04 1.70
C GLY A 113 -28.19 23.00 2.46
N GLU A 114 -28.45 23.27 3.74
CA GLU A 114 -29.36 22.46 4.54
C GLU A 114 -30.82 22.82 4.21
N LEU A 115 -31.57 21.84 3.72
CA LEU A 115 -33.02 21.89 3.60
C LEU A 115 -33.65 21.25 4.84
N VAL A 116 -34.52 22.00 5.49
CA VAL A 116 -35.46 21.51 6.50
C VAL A 116 -36.84 21.50 5.86
N HIS A 117 -37.37 20.31 5.57
CA HIS A 117 -38.74 20.14 5.10
C HIS A 117 -39.64 19.63 6.23
N PRO A 118 -40.94 20.03 6.30
CA PRO A 118 -41.83 19.62 7.36
C PRO A 118 -41.91 18.10 7.56
N THR A 119 -41.91 17.33 6.47
CA THR A 119 -41.99 15.86 6.51
C THR A 119 -40.68 15.13 6.18
N TYR A 120 -39.78 15.71 5.39
CA TYR A 120 -38.51 15.04 5.01
C TYR A 120 -37.38 15.24 6.04
N GLY A 121 -37.59 16.15 7.01
CA GLY A 121 -36.60 16.48 8.02
C GLY A 121 -35.43 17.28 7.44
N ARG A 122 -34.26 17.15 8.07
CA ARG A 122 -33.02 17.83 7.65
C ARG A 122 -32.31 17.02 6.56
N ARG A 123 -31.93 17.68 5.48
CA ARG A 123 -31.20 17.10 4.33
C ARG A 123 -30.16 18.08 3.82
N GLN A 124 -28.99 17.56 3.44
CA GLN A 124 -27.99 18.32 2.71
C GLN A 124 -28.30 18.21 1.21
N VAL A 125 -28.57 19.33 0.56
CA VAL A 125 -29.04 19.37 -0.82
C VAL A 125 -28.34 20.46 -1.62
N ASN A 126 -28.20 20.23 -2.92
CA ASN A 126 -27.83 21.24 -3.89
C ASN A 126 -29.09 21.67 -4.65
N VAL A 127 -29.24 22.97 -4.91
CA VAL A 127 -30.34 23.51 -5.71
C VAL A 127 -29.97 23.43 -7.18
N MET A 128 -30.80 22.78 -7.99
CA MET A 128 -30.63 22.68 -9.44
C MET A 128 -31.36 23.81 -10.17
N GLU A 129 -32.60 24.06 -9.77
CA GLU A 129 -33.43 25.14 -10.30
C GLU A 129 -34.17 25.81 -9.14
N PHE A 130 -34.29 27.13 -9.21
CA PHE A 130 -35.11 27.92 -8.31
C PHE A 130 -35.92 28.92 -9.10
N ARG A 131 -37.23 28.90 -8.90
CA ARG A 131 -38.18 29.76 -9.61
C ARG A 131 -39.01 30.54 -8.60
N VAL A 132 -39.12 31.85 -8.84
CA VAL A 132 -39.98 32.75 -8.09
C VAL A 132 -41.09 33.24 -9.03
N ILE A 133 -42.33 33.09 -8.60
CA ILE A 133 -43.50 33.56 -9.35
C ILE A 133 -44.15 34.68 -8.54
N GLU A 134 -44.12 35.88 -9.12
CA GLU A 134 -44.82 37.05 -8.60
C GLU A 134 -46.22 37.12 -9.21
N ARG A 135 -47.22 37.34 -8.36
CA ARG A 135 -48.63 37.44 -8.76
C ARG A 135 -49.18 38.78 -8.32
N TRP A 136 -49.48 39.65 -9.28
CA TRP A 136 -49.94 41.02 -9.03
C TRP A 136 -51.27 41.07 -8.25
N ASP A 137 -52.11 40.04 -8.40
CA ASP A 137 -53.42 39.88 -7.76
C ASP A 137 -53.34 39.48 -6.28
N LYS A 138 -52.19 38.99 -5.80
CA LYS A 138 -52.01 38.44 -4.44
C LYS A 138 -51.10 39.27 -3.54
N ALA A 139 -50.89 40.55 -3.83
CA ALA A 139 -50.05 41.52 -3.10
C ALA A 139 -49.48 41.05 -1.74
N ARG A 140 -48.14 41.15 -1.57
CA ARG A 140 -47.35 40.59 -0.44
C ARG A 140 -47.17 39.06 -0.46
N TYR A 141 -47.20 38.46 -1.65
CA TYR A 141 -47.07 37.01 -1.84
C TYR A 141 -46.10 36.70 -2.99
N PHE A 142 -45.15 35.80 -2.73
CA PHE A 142 -44.28 35.21 -3.76
C PHE A 142 -44.33 33.69 -3.67
N GLU A 143 -44.65 33.03 -4.79
CA GLU A 143 -44.62 31.58 -4.89
C GLU A 143 -43.20 31.13 -5.25
N LEU A 144 -42.69 30.13 -4.53
CA LEU A 144 -41.35 29.58 -4.65
C LEU A 144 -41.45 28.14 -5.15
N GLN A 145 -40.63 27.78 -6.13
CA GLN A 145 -40.45 26.41 -6.57
C GLN A 145 -38.96 26.06 -6.55
N PHE A 146 -38.62 24.99 -5.83
CA PHE A 146 -37.26 24.48 -5.70
C PHE A 146 -37.16 23.09 -6.32
N ASP A 147 -36.10 22.84 -7.09
CA ASP A 147 -35.64 21.50 -7.44
C ASP A 147 -34.32 21.20 -6.72
N PHE A 148 -34.38 20.33 -5.71
CA PHE A 148 -33.24 19.94 -4.89
C PHE A 148 -32.72 18.55 -5.28
N VAL A 149 -31.41 18.40 -5.31
CA VAL A 149 -30.71 17.12 -5.43
C VAL A 149 -29.92 16.85 -4.15
N GLU A 150 -29.99 15.64 -3.61
CA GLU A 150 -29.19 15.24 -2.45
C GLU A 150 -27.68 15.35 -2.74
N SER A 151 -26.96 16.09 -1.88
CA SER A 151 -25.51 16.26 -2.04
C SER A 151 -24.76 15.07 -1.42
N GLY A 152 -23.90 14.43 -2.21
CA GLY A 152 -22.94 13.44 -1.73
C GLY A 152 -21.57 14.04 -1.48
N ASP A 153 -20.79 13.43 -0.60
CA ASP A 153 -19.38 13.80 -0.41
C ASP A 153 -18.60 13.58 -1.71
N ARG A 154 -17.81 14.58 -2.11
CA ARG A 154 -16.99 14.51 -3.32
C ARG A 154 -15.77 13.64 -3.05
N ILE A 155 -15.89 12.34 -3.25
CA ILE A 155 -14.76 11.41 -3.13
C ILE A 155 -13.93 11.53 -4.40
N PHE A 156 -12.82 12.28 -4.34
CA PHE A 156 -11.82 12.25 -5.40
C PHE A 156 -11.04 10.93 -5.31
N PRO A 157 -10.74 10.25 -6.43
CA PRO A 157 -9.77 9.17 -6.40
C PRO A 157 -8.41 9.75 -5.96
N THR A 158 -7.95 9.40 -4.77
CA THR A 158 -6.60 9.73 -4.30
C THR A 158 -5.58 9.04 -5.21
N ALA A 159 -4.69 9.83 -5.81
CA ALA A 159 -3.54 9.30 -6.55
C ALA A 159 -2.72 8.43 -5.60
N ASP A 160 -2.70 7.14 -5.87
CA ASP A 160 -2.04 6.15 -5.04
C ASP A 160 -0.52 6.24 -5.29
N ASN A 161 0.28 6.45 -4.24
CA ASN A 161 1.72 6.66 -4.40
C ASN A 161 2.37 5.47 -5.12
N ALA A 162 3.26 5.76 -6.09
CA ALA A 162 4.09 4.75 -6.74
C ALA A 162 5.13 4.23 -5.73
N THR A 163 4.80 3.14 -5.03
CA THR A 163 5.60 2.61 -3.91
C THR A 163 7.01 2.19 -4.32
N THR A 164 7.21 1.77 -5.57
CA THR A 164 8.54 1.49 -6.16
C THR A 164 9.43 2.73 -6.23
N SER A 165 8.88 3.87 -6.64
CA SER A 165 9.61 5.14 -6.72
C SER A 165 10.00 5.64 -5.32
N LEU A 166 9.13 5.44 -4.33
CA LEU A 166 9.43 5.74 -2.92
C LEU A 166 10.65 4.94 -2.42
N VAL A 167 10.70 3.63 -2.66
CA VAL A 167 11.86 2.80 -2.28
C VAL A 167 13.14 3.29 -2.96
N ALA A 168 13.10 3.54 -4.28
CA ALA A 168 14.26 4.03 -5.02
C ALA A 168 14.77 5.39 -4.48
N SER A 169 13.86 6.31 -4.16
CA SER A 169 14.23 7.61 -3.59
C SER A 169 14.86 7.48 -2.20
N ALA A 170 14.35 6.59 -1.35
CA ALA A 170 14.90 6.32 -0.02
C ALA A 170 16.29 5.66 -0.09
N VAL A 171 16.53 4.80 -1.08
CA VAL A 171 17.86 4.21 -1.34
C VAL A 171 18.86 5.27 -1.76
N ASN A 172 18.49 6.21 -2.63
CA ASN A 172 19.36 7.33 -3.01
C ASN A 172 19.69 8.23 -1.81
N ALA A 173 18.70 8.53 -0.96
CA ALA A 173 18.91 9.29 0.27
C ALA A 173 19.84 8.57 1.25
N LEU A 174 19.68 7.25 1.43
CA LEU A 174 20.60 6.43 2.22
C LEU A 174 22.02 6.49 1.66
N GLY A 175 22.16 6.39 0.35
CA GLY A 175 23.45 6.45 -0.32
C GLY A 175 24.19 7.77 -0.09
N LEU A 176 23.48 8.90 -0.17
CA LEU A 176 24.03 10.23 0.10
C LEU A 176 24.41 10.42 1.58
N ALA A 177 23.54 10.00 2.50
CA ALA A 177 23.81 10.08 3.94
C ALA A 177 25.03 9.21 4.33
N SER A 178 25.10 7.98 3.81
CA SER A 178 26.23 7.07 4.05
C SER A 178 27.55 7.64 3.51
N ALA A 179 27.52 8.31 2.35
CA ALA A 179 28.69 8.96 1.78
C ALA A 179 29.18 10.14 2.65
N ALA A 180 28.26 10.93 3.19
CA ALA A 180 28.57 12.05 4.08
C ALA A 180 29.17 11.58 5.41
N ASP A 181 28.60 10.55 6.02
CA ASP A 181 29.09 9.98 7.28
C ASP A 181 30.47 9.31 7.08
N PHE A 182 30.64 8.58 5.98
CA PHE A 182 31.95 8.04 5.58
C PHE A 182 33.01 9.13 5.47
N ALA A 183 32.71 10.22 4.73
CA ALA A 183 33.63 11.33 4.55
C ALA A 183 34.02 11.96 5.90
N THR A 184 33.05 12.18 6.78
CA THR A 184 33.27 12.78 8.11
C THR A 184 34.20 11.94 8.98
N ARG A 185 34.05 10.61 8.97
CA ARG A 185 34.88 9.69 9.77
C ARG A 185 36.30 9.55 9.25
N VAL A 186 36.45 9.63 7.93
CA VAL A 186 37.71 9.29 7.25
C VAL A 186 38.60 10.52 7.01
N LEU A 187 38.04 11.73 6.87
CA LEU A 187 38.80 12.94 6.46
C LEU A 187 40.07 13.17 7.30
N ASN A 188 39.92 13.15 8.63
CA ASN A 188 41.02 13.39 9.58
C ASN A 188 42.02 12.23 9.65
N LYS A 189 41.68 11.06 9.10
CA LYS A 189 42.52 9.86 9.12
C LYS A 189 43.34 9.72 7.85
N LEU A 190 42.89 10.33 6.74
CA LEU A 190 43.64 10.38 5.49
C LEU A 190 44.99 11.12 5.64
N SER A 191 45.10 12.07 6.58
CA SER A 191 46.35 12.75 6.86
C SER A 191 47.44 11.84 7.47
N TYR A 192 47.09 10.64 7.96
CA TYR A 192 48.05 9.68 8.48
C TYR A 192 48.82 8.92 7.38
N GLY A 193 48.49 9.16 6.10
CA GLY A 193 49.26 8.73 4.96
C GLY A 193 48.81 7.42 4.31
N ALA A 194 49.68 6.87 3.45
CA ALA A 194 49.36 5.80 2.51
C ALA A 194 48.80 4.52 3.16
N ALA A 195 49.27 4.14 4.36
CA ALA A 195 48.81 2.92 5.04
C ALA A 195 47.29 2.90 5.33
N VAL A 196 46.68 4.07 5.57
CA VAL A 196 45.23 4.19 5.78
C VAL A 196 44.47 4.03 4.46
N VAL A 197 45.00 4.57 3.37
CA VAL A 197 44.44 4.41 2.02
C VAL A 197 44.57 2.96 1.55
N ASP A 198 45.72 2.32 1.77
CA ASP A 198 45.94 0.90 1.46
C ASP A 198 44.94 0.01 2.21
N MET A 199 44.56 0.38 3.44
CA MET A 199 43.52 -0.33 4.18
C MET A 199 42.14 -0.21 3.50
N ALA A 200 41.80 0.95 2.96
CA ALA A 200 40.57 1.13 2.18
C ALA A 200 40.59 0.25 0.92
N VAL A 201 41.72 0.23 0.20
CA VAL A 201 41.92 -0.61 -1.00
C VAL A 201 41.76 -2.09 -0.66
N ASN A 202 42.44 -2.58 0.38
CA ASN A 202 42.36 -3.99 0.80
C ASN A 202 40.94 -4.39 1.21
N THR A 203 40.23 -3.51 1.91
CA THR A 203 38.84 -3.75 2.32
C THR A 203 37.91 -3.79 1.10
N ALA A 204 38.09 -2.86 0.16
CA ALA A 204 37.36 -2.82 -1.11
C ALA A 204 37.60 -4.08 -1.95
N LEU A 205 38.85 -4.52 -2.10
CA LEU A 205 39.20 -5.73 -2.85
C LEU A 205 38.58 -6.98 -2.22
N THR A 206 38.57 -7.08 -0.88
CA THR A 206 37.94 -8.18 -0.17
C THR A 206 36.43 -8.21 -0.43
N TRP A 207 35.77 -7.06 -0.33
CA TRP A 207 34.33 -6.96 -0.60
C TRP A 207 34.00 -7.26 -2.07
N CYS A 208 34.78 -6.75 -3.02
CA CYS A 208 34.66 -7.07 -4.45
C CYS A 208 34.86 -8.56 -4.74
N THR A 209 35.79 -9.21 -4.04
CA THR A 209 36.02 -10.67 -4.17
C THR A 209 34.81 -11.44 -3.66
N ASN A 210 34.23 -11.04 -2.53
CA ASN A 210 32.98 -11.61 -2.04
C ASN A 210 31.82 -11.41 -3.03
N ALA A 211 31.68 -10.22 -3.61
CA ALA A 211 30.69 -9.94 -4.64
C ALA A 211 30.87 -10.85 -5.88
N LYS A 212 32.11 -11.00 -6.37
CA LYS A 212 32.46 -11.89 -7.49
C LYS A 212 32.11 -13.36 -7.18
N ASN A 213 32.44 -13.85 -5.99
CA ASN A 213 32.13 -15.22 -5.56
C ASN A 213 30.62 -15.47 -5.45
N ILE A 214 29.88 -14.52 -4.88
CA ILE A 214 28.43 -14.60 -4.71
C ILE A 214 27.72 -14.62 -6.09
N VAL A 215 28.16 -13.81 -7.04
CA VAL A 215 27.58 -13.78 -8.39
C VAL A 215 27.91 -15.06 -9.18
N GLY A 216 29.08 -15.67 -8.93
CA GLY A 216 29.49 -16.94 -9.50
C GLY A 216 28.80 -18.18 -8.90
N ASP A 217 27.93 -18.02 -7.90
CA ASP A 217 27.22 -19.12 -7.24
C ASP A 217 26.39 -19.96 -8.25
N ALA A 218 26.50 -21.29 -8.13
CA ALA A 218 25.76 -22.26 -8.93
C ALA A 218 24.26 -22.00 -8.92
N ARG A 219 23.68 -21.49 -7.83
CA ARG A 219 22.26 -21.15 -7.77
C ARG A 219 21.89 -19.96 -8.65
N ASN A 220 22.79 -18.99 -8.84
CA ASN A 220 22.59 -17.89 -9.79
C ASN A 220 22.61 -18.40 -11.24
N LEU A 221 23.56 -19.28 -11.55
CA LEU A 221 23.67 -19.92 -12.87
C LEU A 221 22.47 -20.83 -13.17
N LEU A 222 22.02 -21.63 -12.21
CA LEU A 222 20.83 -22.46 -12.36
C LEU A 222 19.57 -21.61 -12.60
N GLY A 223 19.50 -20.42 -11.98
CA GLY A 223 18.43 -19.46 -12.22
C GLY A 223 18.35 -18.96 -13.67
N LEU A 224 19.47 -18.93 -14.39
CA LEU A 224 19.48 -18.57 -15.82
C LEU A 224 18.85 -19.65 -16.69
N VAL A 225 19.06 -20.93 -16.36
CA VAL A 225 18.48 -22.07 -17.10
C VAL A 225 16.95 -22.00 -17.09
N PHE A 226 16.35 -21.48 -16.01
CA PHE A 226 14.91 -21.27 -15.93
C PHE A 226 14.37 -20.21 -16.91
N ASN A 227 15.25 -19.44 -17.56
CA ASN A 227 14.86 -18.51 -18.63
C ASN A 227 14.89 -19.15 -20.03
N LEU A 228 15.35 -20.39 -20.19
CA LEU A 228 15.33 -21.07 -21.49
C LEU A 228 13.88 -21.31 -21.94
N PRO A 229 13.58 -21.12 -23.23
CA PRO A 229 12.29 -21.51 -23.80
C PRO A 229 12.15 -23.05 -23.80
N GLY A 230 10.94 -23.54 -23.53
CA GLY A 230 10.61 -24.97 -23.56
C GLY A 230 9.96 -25.49 -22.27
N ASN A 231 9.71 -26.79 -22.22
CA ASN A 231 9.20 -27.49 -21.04
C ASN A 231 10.35 -28.22 -20.34
N LEU A 232 10.96 -27.56 -19.35
CA LEU A 232 12.05 -28.15 -18.56
C LEU A 232 11.52 -28.90 -17.33
N GLY A 233 10.22 -29.24 -17.35
CA GLY A 233 9.52 -29.97 -16.31
C GLY A 233 9.31 -29.16 -15.02
N ARG A 234 8.88 -29.87 -13.98
CA ARG A 234 8.46 -29.31 -12.68
C ARG A 234 9.50 -28.43 -12.00
N PHE A 235 10.79 -28.73 -12.15
CA PHE A 235 11.87 -28.09 -11.38
C PHE A 235 12.46 -26.85 -12.03
N ALA A 236 12.31 -26.71 -13.35
CA ALA A 236 12.96 -25.66 -14.12
C ALA A 236 12.00 -24.68 -14.81
N GLY A 237 10.69 -24.95 -14.77
CA GLY A 237 9.70 -24.07 -15.36
C GLY A 237 9.34 -24.49 -16.79
N SER A 238 8.20 -23.97 -17.25
CA SER A 238 7.74 -24.10 -18.64
C SER A 238 7.39 -22.72 -19.15
N ALA A 239 7.99 -22.32 -20.26
CA ALA A 239 7.73 -21.02 -20.90
C ALA A 239 6.49 -21.04 -21.81
N THR A 240 5.85 -22.20 -22.04
CA THR A 240 4.76 -22.32 -23.03
C THR A 240 3.51 -22.99 -22.49
N VAL A 241 3.59 -24.02 -21.65
CA VAL A 241 2.42 -24.62 -20.95
C VAL A 241 2.93 -25.40 -19.72
N PRO A 242 2.53 -25.07 -18.48
CA PRO A 242 2.90 -25.88 -17.34
C PRO A 242 1.89 -27.04 -17.22
N THR A 243 2.40 -28.26 -17.13
CA THR A 243 1.78 -29.24 -16.25
C THR A 243 2.78 -29.42 -15.11
N PHE A 244 2.35 -29.09 -13.90
CA PHE A 244 3.08 -29.18 -12.63
C PHE A 244 4.34 -28.31 -12.51
N SER A 245 4.39 -27.15 -13.18
CA SER A 245 5.54 -26.22 -13.07
C SER A 245 5.57 -25.52 -11.71
N LYS A 246 6.77 -25.35 -11.13
CA LYS A 246 6.98 -24.58 -9.90
C LYS A 246 6.73 -23.06 -10.06
N TYR A 247 6.64 -22.55 -11.29
CA TYR A 247 6.45 -21.12 -11.58
C TYR A 247 5.27 -20.88 -12.53
N PRO A 248 4.02 -21.15 -12.09
CA PRO A 248 2.83 -20.86 -12.89
C PRO A 248 2.65 -19.34 -12.97
N GLY A 249 2.88 -18.75 -14.15
CA GLY A 249 2.81 -17.29 -14.34
C GLY A 249 4.14 -16.61 -14.69
N ALA A 250 5.23 -17.38 -14.88
CA ALA A 250 6.37 -16.86 -15.63
C ALA A 250 5.87 -16.43 -17.03
N PRO A 251 6.17 -15.19 -17.48
CA PRO A 251 5.71 -14.74 -18.78
C PRO A 251 6.16 -15.74 -19.85
N THR A 252 5.27 -16.06 -20.78
CA THR A 252 5.57 -16.85 -21.98
C THR A 252 6.62 -16.09 -22.79
N ARG A 253 7.90 -16.30 -22.49
CA ARG A 253 9.00 -15.56 -23.12
C ARG A 253 9.26 -16.15 -24.49
N SER A 254 8.79 -15.45 -25.52
CA SER A 254 8.86 -15.79 -26.93
C SER A 254 10.26 -15.61 -27.56
N SER A 255 11.33 -15.86 -26.82
CA SER A 255 12.71 -15.66 -27.33
C SER A 255 13.41 -17.00 -27.53
N SER A 256 14.03 -17.14 -28.71
CA SER A 256 14.97 -18.19 -29.12
C SER A 256 16.28 -18.18 -28.31
N LEU A 257 16.21 -18.05 -26.98
CA LEU A 257 17.38 -18.05 -26.11
C LEU A 257 18.03 -19.43 -26.17
N THR A 258 19.30 -19.46 -26.51
CA THR A 258 20.11 -20.67 -26.49
C THR A 258 20.89 -20.78 -25.18
N VAL A 259 21.45 -21.96 -24.91
CA VAL A 259 22.39 -22.13 -23.79
C VAL A 259 23.61 -21.22 -23.95
N GLU A 260 24.05 -21.00 -25.19
CA GLU A 260 25.16 -20.09 -25.51
C GLU A 260 24.83 -18.64 -25.13
N ASP A 261 23.60 -18.19 -25.39
CA ASP A 261 23.15 -16.85 -24.98
C ASP A 261 23.15 -16.69 -23.46
N LEU A 262 22.77 -17.73 -22.71
CA LEU A 262 22.80 -17.71 -21.25
C LEU A 262 24.22 -17.75 -20.70
N ILE A 263 25.13 -18.51 -21.31
CA ILE A 263 26.56 -18.49 -20.96
C ILE A 263 27.15 -17.10 -21.23
N ALA A 264 26.81 -16.49 -22.36
CA ALA A 264 27.19 -15.13 -22.70
C ALA A 264 26.61 -14.12 -21.69
N GLN A 265 25.34 -14.27 -21.29
CA GLN A 265 24.70 -13.43 -20.26
C GLN A 265 25.38 -13.57 -18.90
N ALA A 266 25.64 -14.80 -18.43
CA ALA A 266 26.36 -15.06 -17.18
C ALA A 266 27.78 -14.48 -17.20
N THR A 267 28.43 -14.53 -18.36
CA THR A 267 29.78 -13.98 -18.55
C THR A 267 29.73 -12.46 -18.51
N ARG A 268 28.80 -11.81 -19.23
CA ARG A 268 28.58 -10.36 -19.20
C ARG A 268 28.25 -9.84 -17.79
N ALA A 269 27.43 -10.59 -17.04
CA ALA A 269 27.09 -10.25 -15.66
C ALA A 269 28.33 -10.27 -14.75
N ARG A 270 29.17 -11.33 -14.87
CA ARG A 270 30.41 -11.45 -14.09
C ARG A 270 31.45 -10.40 -14.48
N THR A 271 31.59 -10.09 -15.77
CA THR A 271 32.51 -9.03 -16.23
C THR A 271 32.04 -7.65 -15.79
N ALA A 272 30.73 -7.37 -15.79
CA ALA A 272 30.19 -6.11 -15.28
C ALA A 272 30.49 -5.92 -13.78
N VAL A 273 30.35 -6.96 -12.97
CA VAL A 273 30.70 -6.92 -11.54
C VAL A 273 32.20 -6.77 -11.34
N SER A 274 33.03 -7.41 -12.16
CA SER A 274 34.48 -7.18 -12.12
C SER A 274 34.85 -5.75 -12.47
N ALA A 275 34.29 -5.21 -13.55
CA ALA A 275 34.54 -3.82 -13.97
C ALA A 275 34.10 -2.81 -12.90
N ALA A 276 32.93 -3.02 -12.28
CA ALA A 276 32.49 -2.19 -11.16
C ALA A 276 33.45 -2.29 -9.95
N GLY A 277 33.99 -3.49 -9.69
CA GLY A 277 34.99 -3.70 -8.64
C GLY A 277 36.33 -3.02 -8.95
N ASP A 278 36.75 -2.99 -10.20
CA ASP A 278 37.98 -2.32 -10.65
C ASP A 278 37.84 -0.79 -10.55
N VAL A 279 36.64 -0.26 -10.86
CA VAL A 279 36.30 1.16 -10.61
C VAL A 279 36.36 1.48 -9.11
N LEU A 280 35.83 0.61 -8.24
CA LEU A 280 35.92 0.80 -6.79
C LEU A 280 37.37 0.74 -6.29
N ALA A 281 38.17 -0.22 -6.77
CA ALA A 281 39.59 -0.32 -6.40
C ALA A 281 40.38 0.93 -6.85
N THR A 282 40.11 1.46 -8.03
CA THR A 282 40.71 2.69 -8.54
C THR A 282 40.28 3.90 -7.71
N ALA A 283 39.00 4.00 -7.34
CA ALA A 283 38.50 5.05 -6.46
C ALA A 283 39.09 4.95 -5.04
N ALA A 284 39.34 3.74 -4.54
CA ALA A 284 40.00 3.50 -3.26
C ALA A 284 41.47 3.94 -3.29
N ALA A 285 42.20 3.61 -4.36
CA ALA A 285 43.62 3.98 -4.50
C ALA A 285 43.83 5.49 -4.69
N SER A 286 42.83 6.19 -5.26
CA SER A 286 42.81 7.64 -5.42
C SER A 286 42.03 8.36 -4.31
N LEU A 287 41.81 7.70 -3.17
CA LEU A 287 41.02 8.25 -2.08
C LEU A 287 41.73 9.45 -1.44
N SER A 288 41.02 10.57 -1.39
CA SER A 288 41.45 11.86 -0.90
C SER A 288 40.26 12.61 -0.31
N ALA A 289 40.50 13.76 0.33
CA ALA A 289 39.43 14.56 0.94
C ALA A 289 38.34 14.99 -0.06
N SER A 290 38.66 15.14 -1.34
CA SER A 290 37.72 15.54 -2.41
C SER A 290 37.13 14.37 -3.21
N SER A 291 37.58 13.12 -2.99
CA SER A 291 37.15 11.94 -3.76
C SER A 291 36.34 10.92 -2.94
N THR A 292 35.96 11.26 -1.70
CA THR A 292 35.13 10.41 -0.82
C THR A 292 33.76 10.10 -1.42
N SER A 293 33.12 11.06 -2.09
CA SER A 293 31.85 10.85 -2.79
C SER A 293 32.00 9.90 -3.98
N THR A 294 33.09 10.02 -4.76
CA THR A 294 33.39 9.12 -5.88
C THR A 294 33.58 7.69 -5.41
N PHE A 295 34.28 7.49 -4.29
CA PHE A 295 34.43 6.18 -3.66
C PHE A 295 33.09 5.60 -3.20
N ALA A 296 32.23 6.40 -2.56
CA ALA A 296 30.90 5.98 -2.15
C ALA A 296 29.99 5.61 -3.35
N THR A 297 30.02 6.41 -4.43
CA THR A 297 29.28 6.10 -5.67
C THR A 297 29.82 4.83 -6.33
N ALA A 298 31.14 4.60 -6.34
CA ALA A 298 31.72 3.37 -6.86
C ALA A 298 31.27 2.14 -6.06
N ALA A 299 31.14 2.26 -4.73
CA ALA A 299 30.64 1.18 -3.87
C ALA A 299 29.18 0.86 -4.18
N GLN A 300 28.33 1.87 -4.37
CA GLN A 300 26.95 1.70 -4.84
C GLN A 300 26.92 1.03 -6.24
N GLY A 301 27.85 1.42 -7.12
CA GLY A 301 28.05 0.81 -8.44
C GLY A 301 28.23 -0.71 -8.37
N VAL A 302 29.08 -1.21 -7.46
CA VAL A 302 29.27 -2.65 -7.25
C VAL A 302 27.97 -3.33 -6.81
N ALA A 303 27.25 -2.76 -5.84
CA ALA A 303 25.98 -3.31 -5.36
C ALA A 303 24.91 -3.35 -6.48
N THR A 304 24.83 -2.31 -7.31
CA THR A 304 23.93 -2.27 -8.47
C THR A 304 24.34 -3.25 -9.57
N ALA A 305 25.64 -3.51 -9.76
CA ALA A 305 26.11 -4.54 -10.69
C ALA A 305 25.73 -5.95 -10.21
N VAL A 306 25.82 -6.22 -8.90
CA VAL A 306 25.36 -7.49 -8.31
C VAL A 306 23.84 -7.66 -8.44
N LEU A 307 23.07 -6.59 -8.25
CA LEU A 307 21.63 -6.57 -8.50
C LEU A 307 21.31 -6.96 -9.95
N ALA A 308 21.99 -6.34 -10.92
CA ALA A 308 21.78 -6.60 -12.35
C ALA A 308 22.29 -7.99 -12.80
N ALA A 309 23.24 -8.57 -12.07
CA ALA A 309 23.80 -9.89 -12.37
C ALA A 309 22.87 -11.06 -11.99
N ALA A 310 21.82 -10.80 -11.22
CA ALA A 310 20.83 -11.80 -10.83
C ALA A 310 19.67 -11.85 -11.84
N PRO A 311 19.33 -13.04 -12.40
CA PRO A 311 18.27 -13.15 -13.41
C PRO A 311 16.85 -13.03 -12.85
N ALA A 312 16.68 -13.23 -11.54
CA ALA A 312 15.41 -13.16 -10.86
C ALA A 312 15.53 -12.32 -9.57
N PRO A 313 14.53 -11.47 -9.26
CA PRO A 313 14.57 -10.61 -8.07
C PRO A 313 14.77 -11.38 -6.75
N ALA A 314 14.17 -12.57 -6.61
CA ALA A 314 14.36 -13.41 -5.42
C ALA A 314 15.83 -13.84 -5.22
N ASN A 315 16.54 -14.13 -6.32
CA ASN A 315 17.96 -14.45 -6.23
C ASN A 315 18.77 -13.20 -5.90
N ALA A 316 18.43 -12.04 -6.49
CA ALA A 316 19.08 -10.77 -6.16
C ALA A 316 18.98 -10.45 -4.66
N ILE A 317 17.79 -10.56 -4.05
CA ILE A 317 17.58 -10.37 -2.61
C ILE A 317 18.51 -11.28 -1.80
N ARG A 318 18.61 -12.57 -2.18
CA ARG A 318 19.49 -13.53 -1.49
C ARG A 318 20.97 -13.15 -1.61
N LEU A 319 21.45 -12.86 -2.82
CA LEU A 319 22.85 -12.49 -3.07
C LEU A 319 23.23 -11.23 -2.27
N LEU A 320 22.36 -10.22 -2.31
CA LEU A 320 22.58 -8.92 -1.66
C LEU A 320 22.43 -9.00 -0.15
N THR A 321 21.56 -9.87 0.37
CA THR A 321 21.49 -10.17 1.80
C THR A 321 22.81 -10.76 2.30
N THR A 322 23.38 -11.72 1.57
CA THR A 322 24.71 -12.25 1.91
C THR A 322 25.79 -11.16 1.85
N LEU A 323 25.77 -10.32 0.81
CA LEU A 323 26.73 -9.22 0.66
C LEU A 323 26.59 -8.13 1.74
N SER A 324 25.38 -7.91 2.25
CA SER A 324 25.09 -6.95 3.33
C SER A 324 25.59 -7.38 4.70
N ASN A 325 25.91 -8.66 4.90
CA ASN A 325 26.51 -9.15 6.15
C ASN A 325 28.05 -8.98 6.17
N PHE A 326 28.61 -8.14 5.29
CA PHE A 326 30.04 -7.91 5.23
C PHE A 326 30.55 -7.22 6.50
N GLN A 327 31.43 -7.92 7.22
CA GLN A 327 32.14 -7.38 8.38
C GLN A 327 33.65 -7.52 8.13
N PRO A 328 34.38 -6.40 7.94
CA PRO A 328 35.81 -6.47 7.74
C PRO A 328 36.53 -6.73 9.08
N ALA A 329 37.63 -7.51 9.03
CA ALA A 329 38.42 -7.83 10.23
C ALA A 329 39.15 -6.60 10.76
N THR A 330 38.88 -6.19 12.00
CA THR A 330 39.50 -5.00 12.59
C THR A 330 40.98 -5.24 12.91
N PRO A 331 41.89 -4.31 12.57
CA PRO A 331 43.30 -4.43 12.91
C PRO A 331 43.45 -4.21 14.43
N THR A 332 44.23 -5.06 15.08
CA THR A 332 44.37 -5.10 16.55
C THR A 332 45.44 -4.15 17.10
N THR A 333 46.06 -3.33 16.25
CA THR A 333 47.18 -2.48 16.63
C THR A 333 46.73 -1.19 17.32
N ALA A 334 47.27 -0.90 18.51
CA ALA A 334 46.96 0.29 19.30
C ALA A 334 47.70 1.60 18.89
N SER A 335 48.47 1.58 17.79
CA SER A 335 49.18 2.77 17.29
C SER A 335 48.20 3.81 16.69
N ILE A 336 48.56 5.10 16.68
CA ILE A 336 47.77 6.17 16.04
C ILE A 336 47.42 5.81 14.59
N ILE A 337 48.40 5.31 13.82
CA ILE A 337 48.17 4.85 12.43
C ILE A 337 47.25 3.62 12.42
N GLY A 338 47.44 2.69 13.35
CA GLY A 338 46.59 1.50 13.52
C GLY A 338 45.12 1.83 13.81
N THR A 339 44.86 2.80 14.69
CA THR A 339 43.51 3.30 14.97
C THR A 339 42.89 4.00 13.76
N GLY A 340 43.69 4.71 12.96
CA GLY A 340 43.25 5.29 11.68
C GLY A 340 42.86 4.24 10.66
N MET A 341 43.66 3.17 10.53
CA MET A 341 43.35 2.01 9.68
C MET A 341 42.07 1.30 10.14
N ALA A 342 41.89 1.10 11.45
CA ALA A 342 40.66 0.52 12.01
C ALA A 342 39.42 1.37 11.72
N THR A 343 39.54 2.70 11.85
CA THR A 343 38.46 3.65 11.56
C THR A 343 38.08 3.59 10.08
N MET A 344 39.08 3.63 9.18
CA MET A 344 38.87 3.51 7.74
C MET A 344 38.17 2.20 7.38
N GLN A 345 38.65 1.09 7.92
CA GLN A 345 38.11 -0.22 7.61
C GLN A 345 36.67 -0.39 8.09
N SER A 346 36.35 0.07 9.31
CA SER A 346 34.97 0.08 9.81
C SER A 346 34.09 0.98 8.95
N ALA A 347 34.54 2.19 8.60
CA ALA A 347 33.77 3.11 7.77
C ALA A 347 33.50 2.54 6.35
N CYS A 348 34.49 1.88 5.75
CA CYS A 348 34.30 1.14 4.49
C CYS A 348 33.28 0.00 4.66
N GLY A 349 33.37 -0.77 5.74
CA GLY A 349 32.42 -1.83 6.06
C GLY A 349 30.98 -1.32 6.14
N ASP A 350 30.77 -0.24 6.88
CA ASP A 350 29.46 0.41 7.05
C ASP A 350 28.92 0.90 5.69
N LEU A 351 29.74 1.60 4.90
CA LEU A 351 29.38 2.08 3.56
C LEU A 351 28.99 0.93 2.62
N PHE A 352 29.76 -0.15 2.60
CA PHE A 352 29.52 -1.31 1.73
C PHE A 352 28.26 -2.09 2.14
N ARG A 353 28.02 -2.26 3.44
CA ARG A 353 26.77 -2.87 3.94
C ARG A 353 25.56 -2.03 3.55
N ARG A 354 25.60 -0.71 3.74
CA ARG A 354 24.49 0.20 3.39
C ARG A 354 24.21 0.21 1.89
N ALA A 355 25.25 0.18 1.05
CA ALA A 355 25.09 0.02 -0.40
C ALA A 355 24.38 -1.30 -0.77
N ALA A 356 24.80 -2.41 -0.16
CA ALA A 356 24.16 -3.72 -0.36
C ALA A 356 22.70 -3.73 0.11
N ILE A 357 22.39 -3.21 1.30
CA ILE A 357 21.02 -3.09 1.84
C ILE A 357 20.14 -2.24 0.91
N GLY A 358 20.65 -1.11 0.44
CA GLY A 358 19.93 -0.25 -0.51
C GLY A 358 19.57 -1.00 -1.79
N SER A 359 20.54 -1.71 -2.39
CA SER A 359 20.26 -2.53 -3.58
C SER A 359 19.33 -3.72 -3.30
N ALA A 360 19.37 -4.32 -2.11
CA ALA A 360 18.44 -5.38 -1.70
C ALA A 360 17.00 -4.86 -1.59
N ALA A 361 16.81 -3.62 -1.12
CA ALA A 361 15.51 -2.96 -1.11
C ALA A 361 14.99 -2.68 -2.54
N VAL A 362 15.87 -2.26 -3.46
CA VAL A 362 15.50 -2.16 -4.89
C VAL A 362 15.09 -3.52 -5.45
N ALA A 363 15.83 -4.59 -5.15
CA ALA A 363 15.48 -5.95 -5.56
C ALA A 363 14.10 -6.38 -5.03
N ALA A 364 13.81 -6.09 -3.75
CA ALA A 364 12.52 -6.36 -3.14
C ALA A 364 11.38 -5.59 -3.81
N SER A 365 11.62 -4.35 -4.26
CA SER A 365 10.64 -3.57 -5.02
C SER A 365 10.36 -4.12 -6.42
N GLN A 366 11.20 -4.99 -6.96
CA GLN A 366 10.98 -5.69 -8.24
C GLN A 366 10.44 -7.11 -8.04
N TYR A 367 10.41 -7.60 -6.80
CA TYR A 367 9.91 -8.92 -6.47
C TYR A 367 8.38 -8.94 -6.52
N GLN A 368 7.84 -10.05 -7.04
CA GLN A 368 6.41 -10.33 -7.08
C GLN A 368 6.11 -11.43 -6.05
N PRO A 369 5.51 -11.10 -4.90
CA PRO A 369 5.17 -12.11 -3.89
C PRO A 369 4.07 -13.05 -4.39
N THR A 370 4.16 -14.31 -3.99
CA THR A 370 3.19 -15.36 -4.35
C THR A 370 2.02 -15.47 -3.36
N SER A 371 2.22 -15.01 -2.13
CA SER A 371 1.22 -15.07 -1.05
C SER A 371 1.42 -13.91 -0.08
N ALA A 372 0.42 -13.64 0.75
CA ALA A 372 0.55 -12.63 1.82
C ALA A 372 1.67 -12.99 2.82
N ASP A 373 1.84 -14.29 3.12
CA ASP A 373 2.89 -14.76 4.03
C ASP A 373 4.29 -14.63 3.43
N ASP A 374 4.42 -14.84 2.12
CA ASP A 374 5.65 -14.65 1.36
C ASP A 374 6.06 -13.17 1.32
N ALA A 375 5.09 -12.28 1.04
CA ALA A 375 5.30 -10.84 1.14
C ALA A 375 5.74 -10.44 2.56
N ALA A 376 5.11 -10.99 3.59
CA ALA A 376 5.47 -10.76 4.99
C ALA A 376 6.87 -11.30 5.33
N ALA A 377 7.25 -12.47 4.82
CA ALA A 377 8.56 -13.07 5.04
C ALA A 377 9.68 -12.22 4.43
N VAL A 378 9.54 -11.80 3.17
CA VAL A 378 10.51 -10.91 2.50
C VAL A 378 10.61 -9.57 3.21
N ARG A 379 9.46 -8.99 3.60
CA ARG A 379 9.41 -7.75 4.38
C ARG A 379 10.17 -7.91 5.69
N ASN A 380 9.85 -8.92 6.48
CA ASN A 380 10.45 -9.14 7.79
C ASN A 380 11.97 -9.39 7.69
N ALA A 381 12.42 -10.15 6.69
CA ALA A 381 13.84 -10.38 6.44
C ALA A 381 14.59 -9.08 6.11
N LEU A 382 14.04 -8.26 5.21
CA LEU A 382 14.68 -7.00 4.83
C LEU A 382 14.61 -5.95 5.94
N THR A 383 13.50 -5.86 6.68
CA THR A 383 13.41 -4.95 7.84
C THR A 383 14.37 -5.36 8.94
N ALA A 384 14.62 -6.66 9.16
CA ALA A 384 15.61 -7.09 10.13
C ALA A 384 17.03 -6.66 9.76
N LEU A 385 17.40 -6.71 8.47
CA LEU A 385 18.68 -6.19 7.99
C LEU A 385 18.80 -4.68 8.20
N ILE A 386 17.74 -3.93 7.88
CA ILE A 386 17.71 -2.48 8.06
C ILE A 386 17.75 -2.13 9.55
N ASP A 387 17.01 -2.84 10.40
CA ASP A 387 16.96 -2.60 11.85
C ASP A 387 18.34 -2.83 12.49
N SER A 388 19.06 -3.89 12.08
CA SER A 388 20.44 -4.12 12.52
C SER A 388 21.38 -2.97 12.12
N GLU A 389 21.26 -2.42 10.92
CA GLU A 389 22.10 -1.31 10.47
C GLU A 389 21.68 0.03 11.12
N ILE A 390 20.40 0.19 11.47
CA ILE A 390 19.89 1.33 12.26
C ILE A 390 20.57 1.36 13.64
N GLU A 391 20.70 0.21 14.30
CA GLU A 391 21.40 0.11 15.58
C GLU A 391 22.88 0.50 15.45
N VAL A 392 23.55 0.06 14.39
CA VAL A 392 24.94 0.45 14.11
C VAL A 392 25.06 1.97 13.91
N ALA A 393 24.23 2.56 13.05
CA ALA A 393 24.25 4.01 12.82
C ALA A 393 23.92 4.80 14.10
N GLY A 394 22.97 4.32 14.91
CA GLY A 394 22.62 4.92 16.19
C GLY A 394 23.76 4.90 17.20
N ASN A 395 24.45 3.76 17.34
CA ASN A 395 25.62 3.63 18.22
C ASN A 395 26.81 4.51 17.78
N GLN A 396 26.89 4.81 16.49
CA GLN A 396 27.92 5.67 15.90
C GLN A 396 27.56 7.17 15.93
N GLY A 397 26.32 7.54 16.29
CA GLY A 397 25.84 8.93 16.29
C GLY A 397 25.58 9.50 14.89
N GLU A 398 25.34 8.65 13.89
CA GLU A 398 25.15 9.04 12.49
C GLU A 398 23.67 9.37 12.21
N ASP A 399 23.22 10.55 12.69
CA ASP A 399 21.81 10.96 12.66
C ASP A 399 21.19 10.99 11.25
N GLN A 400 21.95 11.40 10.23
CA GLN A 400 21.45 11.49 8.86
C GLN A 400 21.22 10.10 8.27
N THR A 401 22.19 9.20 8.40
CA THR A 401 22.03 7.80 8.00
C THR A 401 20.90 7.13 8.78
N TYR A 402 20.81 7.35 10.10
CA TYR A 402 19.74 6.81 10.93
C TYR A 402 18.34 7.19 10.39
N ARG A 403 18.13 8.46 10.07
CA ARG A 403 16.85 8.94 9.49
C ARG A 403 16.62 8.34 8.10
N ALA A 404 17.64 8.26 7.26
CA ALA A 404 17.54 7.69 5.93
C ALA A 404 17.17 6.20 5.96
N LEU A 405 17.80 5.40 6.85
CA LEU A 405 17.46 4.00 7.08
C LEU A 405 16.03 3.82 7.59
N ARG A 406 15.57 4.67 8.51
CA ARG A 406 14.18 4.64 9.00
C ARG A 406 13.18 4.96 7.89
N SER A 407 13.50 5.91 7.01
CA SER A 407 12.70 6.22 5.83
C SER A 407 12.67 5.05 4.84
N LEU A 408 13.81 4.41 4.59
CA LEU A 408 13.91 3.21 3.74
C LEU A 408 13.07 2.05 4.29
N ARG A 409 13.15 1.80 5.61
CA ARG A 409 12.33 0.80 6.30
C ARG A 409 10.84 1.06 6.09
N ALA A 410 10.39 2.30 6.28
CA ALA A 410 8.99 2.66 6.10
C ALA A 410 8.54 2.44 4.64
N ALA A 411 9.35 2.85 3.67
CA ALA A 411 9.06 2.66 2.25
C ALA A 411 8.96 1.18 1.86
N VAL A 412 9.88 0.34 2.33
CA VAL A 412 9.87 -1.13 2.10
C VAL A 412 8.62 -1.77 2.70
N VAL A 413 8.27 -1.42 3.94
CA VAL A 413 7.07 -1.94 4.61
C VAL A 413 5.81 -1.54 3.86
N GLN A 414 5.71 -0.27 3.45
CA GLN A 414 4.57 0.23 2.69
C GLN A 414 4.43 -0.50 1.34
N ASP A 415 5.53 -0.67 0.61
CA ASP A 415 5.55 -1.35 -0.69
C ASP A 415 5.12 -2.82 -0.60
N LEU A 416 5.72 -3.59 0.32
CA LEU A 416 5.43 -5.01 0.46
C LEU A 416 4.06 -5.27 1.09
N ASN A 417 3.58 -4.40 1.99
CA ASN A 417 2.22 -4.49 2.52
C ASN A 417 1.18 -4.23 1.43
N LYS A 418 1.39 -3.21 0.58
CA LYS A 418 0.48 -2.89 -0.52
C LYS A 418 0.35 -4.07 -1.49
N ARG A 419 1.47 -4.71 -1.83
CA ARG A 419 1.47 -5.90 -2.70
C ARG A 419 0.90 -7.13 -2.02
N GLY A 420 1.15 -7.31 -0.72
CA GLY A 420 0.61 -8.42 0.06
C GLY A 420 -0.89 -8.33 0.33
N ALA A 421 -1.46 -7.13 0.39
CA ALA A 421 -2.86 -6.91 0.77
C ALA A 421 -3.88 -7.56 -0.18
N GLY A 422 -3.53 -7.71 -1.46
CA GLY A 422 -4.38 -8.37 -2.45
C GLY A 422 -4.15 -9.87 -2.60
N LEU A 423 -3.21 -10.46 -1.85
CA LEU A 423 -2.81 -11.86 -2.01
C LEU A 423 -3.45 -12.76 -0.95
N ALA A 424 -3.74 -13.99 -1.34
CA ALA A 424 -4.21 -15.01 -0.43
C ALA A 424 -3.16 -15.39 0.64
N SER A 425 -3.62 -15.68 1.85
CA SER A 425 -2.80 -16.20 2.95
C SER A 425 -2.54 -17.70 2.79
N ILE A 426 -1.53 -18.26 3.46
CA ILE A 426 -1.28 -19.70 3.45
C ILE A 426 -2.00 -20.37 4.63
N ARG A 427 -2.81 -21.39 4.35
CA ARG A 427 -3.46 -22.24 5.34
C ARG A 427 -2.91 -23.67 5.31
N THR A 428 -2.81 -24.29 6.47
CA THR A 428 -2.51 -25.73 6.58
C THR A 428 -3.77 -26.55 6.36
N PHE A 429 -3.72 -27.48 5.41
CA PHE A 429 -4.79 -28.43 5.11
C PHE A 429 -4.37 -29.84 5.54
N ASN A 430 -5.31 -30.59 6.10
CA ASN A 430 -5.13 -31.99 6.49
C ASN A 430 -6.13 -32.87 5.75
N MET A 431 -5.62 -33.89 5.04
CA MET A 431 -6.37 -34.85 4.25
C MET A 431 -6.27 -36.23 4.90
N LYS A 432 -7.34 -37.03 4.76
CA LYS A 432 -7.39 -38.40 5.29
C LYS A 432 -6.68 -39.42 4.40
N ALA A 433 -6.40 -39.08 3.15
CA ALA A 433 -5.71 -39.93 2.17
C ALA A 433 -4.91 -39.06 1.19
N GLY A 434 -3.85 -39.65 0.62
CA GLY A 434 -3.09 -39.02 -0.46
C GLY A 434 -3.94 -38.96 -1.72
N LEU A 435 -4.23 -37.75 -2.19
CA LEU A 435 -5.04 -37.51 -3.38
C LEU A 435 -4.20 -36.83 -4.46
N PRO A 436 -4.57 -36.98 -5.74
CA PRO A 436 -3.93 -36.23 -6.81
C PRO A 436 -4.14 -34.72 -6.64
N SER A 437 -3.11 -33.94 -6.97
CA SER A 437 -3.14 -32.47 -6.95
C SER A 437 -4.32 -31.87 -7.73
N LEU A 438 -4.70 -32.46 -8.87
CA LEU A 438 -5.87 -32.02 -9.66
C LEU A 438 -7.19 -32.14 -8.88
N VAL A 439 -7.37 -33.28 -8.18
CA VAL A 439 -8.56 -33.53 -7.35
C VAL A 439 -8.56 -32.60 -6.14
N LEU A 440 -7.40 -32.36 -5.53
CA LEU A 440 -7.26 -31.43 -4.42
C LEU A 440 -7.51 -29.99 -4.84
N ALA A 441 -7.02 -29.55 -5.99
CA ALA A 441 -7.26 -28.21 -6.52
C ALA A 441 -8.75 -27.98 -6.80
N HIS A 442 -9.42 -28.94 -7.44
CA HIS A 442 -10.87 -28.88 -7.61
C HIS A 442 -11.63 -28.84 -6.27
N ARG A 443 -11.18 -29.58 -5.25
CA ARG A 443 -11.83 -29.58 -3.92
C ARG A 443 -11.59 -28.31 -3.11
N LEU A 444 -10.37 -27.76 -3.17
CA LEU A 444 -9.96 -26.60 -2.35
C LEU A 444 -10.31 -25.27 -3.01
N TYR A 445 -10.09 -25.16 -4.31
CA TYR A 445 -10.21 -23.91 -5.07
C TYR A 445 -11.42 -23.87 -6.00
N ARG A 446 -12.15 -24.99 -6.13
CA ARG A 446 -13.20 -25.18 -7.14
C ARG A 446 -12.71 -25.00 -8.58
N ASP A 447 -11.40 -25.12 -8.78
CA ASP A 447 -10.73 -24.96 -10.06
C ASP A 447 -9.60 -25.98 -10.17
N ALA A 448 -9.71 -26.86 -11.16
CA ALA A 448 -8.69 -27.87 -11.44
C ALA A 448 -7.43 -27.26 -12.12
N GLY A 449 -7.55 -26.09 -12.76
CA GLY A 449 -6.43 -25.39 -13.39
C GLY A 449 -5.36 -24.91 -12.39
N ARG A 450 -5.72 -24.78 -11.11
CA ARG A 450 -4.83 -24.38 -10.02
C ARG A 450 -4.02 -25.53 -9.41
N ALA A 451 -4.02 -26.71 -10.04
CA ALA A 451 -3.23 -27.86 -9.58
C ALA A 451 -1.72 -27.58 -9.58
N ASP A 452 -1.23 -26.83 -10.55
CA ASP A 452 0.19 -26.50 -10.68
C ASP A 452 0.67 -25.56 -9.58
N GLU A 453 -0.16 -24.57 -9.24
CA GLU A 453 0.05 -23.67 -8.11
C GLU A 453 0.15 -24.46 -6.79
N LEU A 454 -0.73 -25.44 -6.60
CA LEU A 454 -0.70 -26.31 -5.44
C LEU A 454 0.58 -27.16 -5.38
N VAL A 455 1.04 -27.70 -6.51
CA VAL A 455 2.29 -28.46 -6.59
C VAL A 455 3.52 -27.57 -6.38
N ALA A 456 3.51 -26.35 -6.93
CA ALA A 456 4.58 -25.37 -6.74
C ALA A 456 4.78 -25.00 -5.27
N GLN A 457 3.67 -24.82 -4.55
CA GLN A 457 3.67 -24.41 -3.15
C GLN A 457 4.01 -25.55 -2.19
N VAL A 458 3.45 -26.75 -2.41
CA VAL A 458 3.65 -27.90 -1.52
C VAL A 458 4.94 -28.65 -1.83
N ASN A 459 5.41 -28.59 -3.07
CA ASN A 459 6.56 -29.34 -3.59
C ASN A 459 6.53 -30.84 -3.19
N PRO A 460 5.45 -31.57 -3.51
CA PRO A 460 5.32 -32.99 -3.18
C PRO A 460 6.37 -33.84 -3.90
N VAL A 461 6.65 -35.05 -3.42
CA VAL A 461 7.51 -36.00 -4.16
C VAL A 461 6.90 -36.29 -5.54
N HIS A 462 5.60 -36.58 -5.59
CA HIS A 462 4.86 -36.85 -6.83
C HIS A 462 3.48 -36.15 -6.85
N PRO A 463 3.10 -35.42 -7.93
CA PRO A 463 1.83 -34.69 -8.02
C PRO A 463 0.56 -35.54 -7.86
N ALA A 464 0.62 -36.84 -8.16
CA ALA A 464 -0.51 -37.77 -7.97
C ALA A 464 -0.67 -38.21 -6.50
N PHE A 465 0.36 -38.04 -5.67
CA PHE A 465 0.41 -38.47 -4.28
C PHE A 465 0.80 -37.28 -3.40
N MET A 466 -0.15 -36.37 -3.19
CA MET A 466 0.07 -35.24 -2.30
C MET A 466 0.15 -35.72 -0.84
N PRO A 467 0.98 -35.08 0.00
CA PRO A 467 1.11 -35.43 1.41
C PRO A 467 -0.21 -35.20 2.16
N LEU A 468 -0.38 -35.89 3.29
CA LEU A 468 -1.61 -35.81 4.10
C LEU A 468 -1.75 -34.45 4.81
N SER A 469 -0.64 -33.78 5.10
CA SER A 469 -0.63 -32.43 5.65
C SER A 469 0.22 -31.53 4.75
N PHE A 470 -0.34 -30.41 4.33
CA PHE A 470 0.37 -29.44 3.49
C PHE A 470 -0.14 -28.02 3.67
N ARG A 471 0.70 -27.06 3.27
CA ARG A 471 0.43 -25.63 3.31
C ARG A 471 0.06 -25.17 1.90
N ALA A 472 -1.13 -24.60 1.74
CA ALA A 472 -1.62 -24.10 0.46
C ALA A 472 -2.35 -22.76 0.64
N LEU A 473 -2.58 -22.02 -0.44
CA LEU A 473 -3.29 -20.73 -0.36
C LEU A 473 -4.73 -20.91 0.18
N SER A 474 -5.19 -19.93 0.96
CA SER A 474 -6.59 -19.80 1.33
C SER A 474 -7.35 -19.32 0.10
N SER A 475 -8.33 -20.09 -0.35
CA SER A 475 -9.20 -19.81 -1.50
C SER A 475 -9.71 -18.38 -1.55
#